data_AF-A0A258BB63-F1
#
_entry.id   AF-A0A258BB63-F1
#
_cell.length_a   1.000
_cell.length_b   1.000
_cell.length_c   1.000
_cell.angle_alpha   90.00
_cell.angle_beta   90.00
_cell.angle_gamma   90.00
#
_symmetry.space_group_name_H-M   'P 1'
#
loop_
_entity.id
_entity.type
_entity.pdbx_description
1 polymer ?
#
loop_
_entity_poly.entity_id
_entity_poly.type
_entity_poly.pdbx_seq_one_letter_code
_entity_poly.pdbx_strand_id
1 'polypeptide(L)'
;MVSVVDRFRLNPDRLRRALAQQGREWGSAVLSSGAFGAAIAAGWGVVAVAVRGRTVDAVADDIGRALAWFVATWILASGLFVLRALAVATNDNLASAHESARRWTLVAAGAAMTLLVFALTSVGARAEELSTARPATPAGAGGTPDYCARDLGTWFYCARPEEAEPQAVSPAKPAGEDPAKAIADFDKFKADLEKAQKVAVWDPTPENVERFYRMQRAALNQSSLFSDQYRRLIWARPDLDYTLKRPVSELGKRQWSDQRSSDREMFLQKVSPDIGLFYVYRGTCGPCRVFSPIMKSFADRYAVTVKGISTDGAANAYIPSSFPDRGQLHAWGFDNPTTPSVLLYQSSSLDPRTGAVRETKVRLSDDRVVKVQPCLKPQGCLSYLAAGVMAQDDIAERIYVLLATELGEDY
;
A
#
# COMPACT_ATOMS: atom_id res chain seq x y z
N MET A 1 -67.87 -8.76 -10.09
CA MET A 1 -67.26 -10.00 -10.62
C MET A 1 -66.96 -9.86 -12.10
N VAL A 2 -65.96 -9.03 -12.45
CA VAL A 2 -65.29 -9.10 -13.75
C VAL A 2 -63.79 -9.20 -13.44
N SER A 3 -63.35 -10.45 -13.39
CA SER A 3 -62.01 -10.92 -13.71
C SER A 3 -60.81 -10.26 -13.01
N VAL A 4 -60.52 -10.74 -11.79
CA VAL A 4 -59.14 -10.79 -11.24
C VAL A 4 -58.21 -11.67 -12.11
N VAL A 5 -58.76 -12.34 -13.13
CA VAL A 5 -58.07 -13.25 -14.05
C VAL A 5 -57.33 -12.49 -15.18
N ASP A 6 -57.69 -11.25 -15.50
CA ASP A 6 -56.97 -10.46 -16.53
C ASP A 6 -55.70 -9.77 -16.02
N ARG A 7 -55.48 -9.77 -14.70
CA ARG A 7 -54.28 -9.15 -14.07
C ARG A 7 -53.01 -10.02 -14.16
N PHE A 8 -53.10 -11.20 -14.78
CA PHE A 8 -52.00 -12.15 -14.98
C PHE A 8 -51.74 -12.51 -16.45
N ARG A 9 -52.08 -11.64 -17.41
CA ARG A 9 -51.62 -11.83 -18.79
C ARG A 9 -50.15 -11.45 -18.92
N LEU A 10 -49.27 -12.38 -18.54
CA LEU A 10 -47.86 -12.38 -18.91
C LEU A 10 -47.78 -12.21 -20.43
N ASN A 11 -47.23 -11.09 -20.91
CA ASN A 11 -47.00 -10.91 -22.35
C ASN A 11 -45.89 -11.91 -22.78
N PRO A 12 -46.23 -12.98 -23.51
CA PRO A 12 -45.30 -14.07 -23.78
C PRO A 12 -44.11 -13.61 -24.61
N ASP A 13 -44.27 -12.57 -25.44
CA ASP A 13 -43.19 -12.02 -26.27
C ASP A 13 -42.22 -11.13 -25.50
N ARG A 14 -42.66 -10.51 -24.41
CA ARG A 14 -41.76 -9.80 -23.48
C ARG A 14 -40.97 -10.80 -22.63
N LEU A 15 -41.63 -11.82 -22.12
CA LEU A 15 -40.99 -12.89 -21.36
C LEU A 15 -39.96 -13.65 -22.22
N ARG A 16 -40.33 -14.02 -23.45
CA ARG A 16 -39.42 -14.69 -24.40
C ARG A 16 -38.20 -13.83 -24.74
N ARG A 17 -38.36 -12.52 -24.96
CA ARG A 17 -37.23 -11.63 -25.26
C ARG A 17 -36.31 -11.43 -24.07
N ALA A 18 -36.86 -11.27 -22.87
CA ALA A 18 -36.08 -11.18 -21.64
C ALA A 18 -35.28 -12.48 -21.41
N LEU A 19 -35.94 -13.65 -21.52
CA LEU A 19 -35.28 -14.95 -21.39
C LEU A 19 -34.24 -15.21 -22.48
N ALA A 20 -34.48 -14.78 -23.73
CA ALA A 20 -33.53 -14.97 -24.84
C ALA A 20 -32.29 -14.08 -24.73
N GLN A 21 -32.44 -12.81 -24.32
CA GLN A 21 -31.30 -11.93 -24.07
C GLN A 21 -30.48 -12.43 -22.88
N GLN A 22 -31.17 -12.81 -21.81
CA GLN A 22 -30.55 -13.34 -20.61
C GLN A 22 -29.85 -14.68 -20.87
N GLY A 23 -30.44 -15.57 -21.68
CA GLY A 23 -29.82 -16.84 -22.06
C GLY A 23 -28.49 -16.70 -22.81
N ARG A 24 -28.30 -15.62 -23.59
CA ARG A 24 -27.02 -15.35 -24.26
C ARG A 24 -25.93 -14.88 -23.30
N GLU A 25 -26.27 -13.98 -22.37
CA GLU A 25 -25.34 -13.52 -21.33
C GLU A 25 -25.00 -14.63 -20.33
N TRP A 26 -25.96 -15.50 -20.05
CA TRP A 26 -25.76 -16.68 -19.20
C TRP A 26 -24.88 -17.73 -19.89
N GLY A 27 -25.11 -18.01 -21.18
CA GLY A 27 -24.35 -19.00 -21.93
C GLY A 27 -22.85 -18.65 -22.02
N SER A 28 -22.51 -17.38 -22.22
CA SER A 28 -21.11 -16.95 -22.27
C SER A 28 -20.42 -17.01 -20.89
N ALA A 29 -21.14 -16.74 -19.81
CA ALA A 29 -20.63 -16.85 -18.45
C ALA A 29 -20.41 -18.32 -18.02
N VAL A 30 -21.32 -19.23 -18.39
CA VAL A 30 -21.18 -20.67 -18.12
C VAL A 30 -20.01 -21.27 -18.89
N LEU A 31 -19.86 -20.93 -20.18
CA LEU A 31 -18.77 -21.46 -21.01
C LEU A 31 -17.40 -20.99 -20.54
N SER A 32 -17.25 -19.72 -20.16
CA SER A 32 -15.97 -19.17 -19.70
C SER A 32 -15.58 -19.66 -18.30
N SER A 33 -16.52 -19.72 -17.36
CA SER A 33 -16.26 -20.23 -16.01
C SER A 33 -16.06 -21.75 -15.96
N GLY A 34 -16.79 -22.51 -16.77
CA GLY A 34 -16.60 -23.95 -16.93
C GLY A 34 -15.24 -24.31 -17.51
N ALA A 35 -14.79 -23.57 -18.53
CA ALA A 35 -13.45 -23.76 -19.12
C ALA A 35 -12.32 -23.47 -18.10
N PHE A 36 -12.49 -22.42 -17.29
CA PHE A 36 -11.53 -22.08 -16.24
C PHE A 36 -11.50 -23.12 -15.12
N GLY A 37 -12.67 -23.59 -14.67
CA GLY A 37 -12.79 -24.64 -13.65
C GLY A 37 -12.17 -25.96 -14.11
N ALA A 38 -12.38 -26.34 -15.37
CA ALA A 38 -11.78 -27.54 -15.97
C ALA A 38 -10.24 -27.44 -16.02
N ALA A 39 -9.69 -26.26 -16.36
CA ALA A 39 -8.25 -26.03 -16.39
C ALA A 39 -7.62 -26.16 -14.98
N ILE A 40 -8.28 -25.64 -13.95
CA ILE A 40 -7.81 -25.77 -12.56
C ILE A 40 -7.89 -27.23 -12.09
N ALA A 41 -9.00 -27.91 -12.36
CA ALA A 41 -9.16 -29.33 -12.00
C ALA A 41 -8.12 -30.22 -12.67
N ALA A 42 -7.82 -29.97 -13.95
CA ALA A 42 -6.78 -30.67 -14.69
C ALA A 42 -5.38 -30.39 -14.09
N GLY A 43 -5.05 -29.12 -13.82
CA GLY A 43 -3.77 -28.74 -13.21
C GLY A 43 -3.58 -29.36 -11.83
N TRP A 44 -4.61 -29.33 -10.99
CA TRP A 44 -4.58 -29.95 -9.66
C TRP A 44 -4.46 -31.49 -9.75
N GLY A 45 -5.19 -32.12 -10.66
CA GLY A 45 -5.14 -33.57 -10.88
C GLY A 45 -3.74 -34.05 -11.30
N VAL A 46 -3.09 -33.32 -12.21
CA VAL A 46 -1.70 -33.61 -12.64
C VAL A 46 -0.74 -33.50 -11.45
N VAL A 47 -0.82 -32.45 -10.64
CA VAL A 47 0.03 -32.29 -9.44
C VAL A 47 -0.25 -33.38 -8.40
N ALA A 48 -1.52 -33.75 -8.20
CA ALA A 48 -1.92 -34.76 -7.23
C ALA A 48 -1.38 -36.15 -7.56
N VAL A 49 -1.37 -36.53 -8.85
CA VAL A 49 -0.86 -37.83 -9.31
C VAL A 49 0.67 -37.79 -9.43
N ALA A 50 1.22 -36.78 -10.12
CA ALA A 50 2.64 -36.76 -10.47
C ALA A 50 3.57 -36.35 -9.32
N VAL A 51 3.12 -35.49 -8.40
CA VAL A 51 3.96 -34.95 -7.32
C VAL A 51 3.63 -35.60 -5.97
N ARG A 52 2.35 -35.93 -5.73
CA ARG A 52 1.88 -36.45 -4.45
C ARG A 52 1.56 -37.95 -4.45
N GLY A 53 1.79 -38.65 -5.57
CA GLY A 53 1.67 -40.10 -5.67
C GLY A 53 0.25 -40.66 -5.42
N ARG A 54 -0.81 -39.86 -5.63
CA ARG A 54 -2.19 -40.34 -5.46
C ARG A 54 -2.63 -41.19 -6.65
N THR A 55 -3.47 -42.20 -6.39
CA THR A 55 -4.06 -43.05 -7.43
C THR A 55 -5.05 -42.26 -8.29
N VAL A 56 -5.15 -42.62 -9.56
CA VAL A 56 -6.03 -41.94 -10.53
C VAL A 56 -7.50 -42.02 -10.09
N ASP A 57 -7.92 -43.16 -9.54
CA ASP A 57 -9.30 -43.37 -9.08
C ASP A 57 -9.70 -42.41 -7.95
N ALA A 58 -8.81 -42.19 -6.97
CA ALA A 58 -9.08 -41.27 -5.86
C ALA A 58 -9.16 -39.80 -6.32
N VAL A 59 -8.35 -39.43 -7.31
CA VAL A 59 -8.39 -38.08 -7.90
C VAL A 59 -9.64 -37.89 -8.76
N ALA A 60 -10.08 -38.93 -9.47
CA ALA A 60 -11.31 -38.91 -10.26
C ALA A 60 -12.55 -38.74 -9.38
N ASP A 61 -12.62 -39.43 -8.23
CA ASP A 61 -13.72 -39.29 -7.27
C ASP A 61 -13.77 -37.89 -6.63
N ASP A 62 -12.62 -37.28 -6.33
CA ASP A 62 -12.54 -35.91 -5.82
C ASP A 62 -13.03 -34.89 -6.86
N ILE A 63 -12.61 -35.05 -8.11
CA ILE A 63 -13.05 -34.20 -9.22
C ILE A 63 -14.55 -34.38 -9.48
N GLY A 64 -15.06 -35.62 -9.43
CA GLY A 64 -16.48 -35.91 -9.58
C GLY A 64 -17.34 -35.25 -8.50
N ARG A 65 -16.91 -35.29 -7.23
CA ARG A 65 -17.59 -34.60 -6.13
C ARG A 65 -17.54 -33.08 -6.29
N ALA A 66 -16.40 -32.52 -6.69
CA ALA A 66 -16.27 -31.08 -6.96
C ALA A 66 -17.17 -30.64 -8.12
N LEU A 67 -17.27 -31.44 -9.18
CA LEU A 67 -18.15 -31.19 -10.31
C LEU A 67 -19.63 -31.23 -9.89
N ALA A 68 -20.02 -32.17 -9.04
CA ALA A 68 -21.39 -32.25 -8.52
C ALA A 68 -21.77 -30.99 -7.71
N TRP A 69 -20.87 -30.50 -6.85
CA TRP A 69 -21.06 -29.24 -6.12
C TRP A 69 -21.10 -28.02 -7.04
N PHE A 70 -20.27 -27.99 -8.07
CA PHE A 70 -20.28 -26.93 -9.08
C PHE A 70 -21.61 -26.92 -9.84
N VAL A 71 -22.10 -28.07 -10.30
CA VAL A 71 -23.40 -28.17 -10.98
C VAL A 71 -24.55 -27.77 -10.06
N ALA A 72 -24.55 -28.22 -8.79
CA ALA A 72 -25.60 -27.87 -7.82
C ALA A 72 -25.65 -26.36 -7.53
N THR A 73 -24.51 -25.71 -7.36
CA THR A 73 -24.44 -24.25 -7.13
C THR A 73 -24.91 -23.45 -8.35
N TRP A 74 -24.59 -23.93 -9.56
CA TRP A 74 -25.07 -23.33 -10.80
C TRP A 74 -26.58 -23.51 -11.01
N ILE A 75 -27.17 -24.67 -10.67
CA ILE A 75 -28.63 -24.88 -10.72
C ILE A 75 -29.35 -23.91 -9.77
N LEU A 76 -28.84 -23.71 -8.55
CA LEU A 76 -29.40 -22.76 -7.60
C LEU A 76 -29.31 -21.32 -8.11
N ALA A 77 -28.17 -20.94 -8.71
CA ALA A 77 -28.02 -19.64 -9.34
C ALA A 77 -29.00 -19.46 -10.51
N SER A 78 -29.17 -20.47 -11.38
CA SER A 78 -30.20 -20.43 -12.44
C SER A 78 -31.59 -20.18 -11.87
N GLY A 79 -31.97 -20.92 -10.83
CA GLY A 79 -33.28 -20.81 -10.19
C GLY A 79 -33.53 -19.41 -9.65
N LEU A 80 -32.55 -18.82 -8.96
CA LEU A 80 -32.65 -17.46 -8.42
C LEU A 80 -32.80 -16.41 -9.53
N PHE A 81 -32.10 -16.59 -10.65
CA PHE A 81 -32.18 -15.69 -11.81
C PHE A 81 -33.51 -15.82 -12.58
N VAL A 82 -34.08 -17.02 -12.67
CA VAL A 82 -35.43 -17.24 -13.25
C VAL A 82 -36.50 -16.63 -12.36
N LEU A 83 -36.40 -16.79 -11.04
CA LEU A 83 -37.29 -16.12 -10.08
C LEU A 83 -37.22 -14.59 -10.19
N ARG A 84 -36.02 -14.04 -10.41
CA ARG A 84 -35.82 -12.61 -10.67
C ARG A 84 -36.49 -12.17 -11.97
N ALA A 85 -36.36 -12.94 -13.06
CA ALA A 85 -37.00 -12.64 -14.33
C ALA A 85 -38.53 -12.67 -14.23
N LEU A 86 -39.08 -13.63 -13.50
CA LEU A 86 -40.52 -13.72 -13.19
C LEU A 86 -41.01 -12.52 -12.37
N ALA A 87 -40.27 -12.11 -11.34
CA ALA A 87 -40.62 -10.96 -10.49
C ALA A 87 -40.61 -9.63 -11.25
N VAL A 88 -39.69 -9.46 -12.21
CA VAL A 88 -39.64 -8.29 -13.10
C VAL A 88 -40.78 -8.32 -14.13
N ALA A 89 -41.18 -9.51 -14.61
CA ALA A 89 -42.25 -9.66 -15.59
C ALA A 89 -43.66 -9.37 -15.04
N THR A 90 -43.85 -9.42 -13.71
CA THR A 90 -45.14 -9.20 -13.04
C THR A 90 -45.38 -7.78 -12.53
N ASN A 91 -44.45 -6.84 -12.77
CA ASN A 91 -44.49 -5.51 -12.17
C ASN A 91 -44.58 -4.41 -13.25
N ASP A 92 -45.60 -3.54 -13.17
CA ASP A 92 -45.91 -2.55 -14.22
C ASP A 92 -44.92 -1.37 -14.27
N ASN A 93 -44.10 -1.19 -13.22
CA ASN A 93 -43.10 -0.13 -13.14
C ASN A 93 -41.67 -0.70 -13.20
N LEU A 94 -40.99 -0.53 -14.33
CA LEU A 94 -39.63 -1.07 -14.58
C LEU A 94 -38.59 -0.54 -13.59
N ALA A 95 -38.69 0.72 -13.17
CA ALA A 95 -37.73 1.33 -12.25
C ALA A 95 -37.78 0.72 -10.83
N SER A 96 -38.99 0.51 -10.28
CA SER A 96 -39.16 -0.12 -8.96
C SER A 96 -38.92 -1.64 -8.99
N ALA A 97 -39.10 -2.28 -10.14
CA ALA A 97 -38.80 -3.69 -10.36
C ALA A 97 -37.29 -3.98 -10.29
N HIS A 98 -36.44 -3.10 -10.84
CA HIS A 98 -34.99 -3.26 -10.76
C HIS A 98 -34.44 -3.06 -9.34
N GLU A 99 -35.03 -2.13 -8.59
CA GLU A 99 -34.59 -1.79 -7.23
C GLU A 99 -35.01 -2.86 -6.21
N SER A 100 -36.24 -3.36 -6.30
CA SER A 100 -36.71 -4.51 -5.51
C SER A 100 -35.91 -5.77 -5.86
N ALA A 101 -35.69 -6.07 -7.14
CA ALA A 101 -34.88 -7.22 -7.56
C ALA A 101 -33.44 -7.17 -7.03
N ARG A 102 -32.83 -5.98 -6.93
CA ARG A 102 -31.49 -5.78 -6.34
C ARG A 102 -31.46 -6.14 -4.86
N ARG A 103 -32.49 -5.73 -4.10
CA ARG A 103 -32.60 -6.03 -2.66
C ARG A 103 -32.76 -7.52 -2.41
N TRP A 104 -33.60 -8.22 -3.18
CA TRP A 104 -33.76 -9.68 -3.07
C TRP A 104 -32.49 -10.44 -3.50
N THR A 105 -31.75 -9.99 -4.51
CA THR A 105 -30.47 -10.62 -4.88
C THR A 105 -29.40 -10.50 -3.80
N LEU A 106 -29.35 -9.38 -3.06
CA LEU A 106 -28.38 -9.20 -1.98
C LEU A 106 -28.73 -10.07 -0.76
N VAL A 107 -30.02 -10.19 -0.43
CA VAL A 107 -30.48 -11.08 0.66
C VAL A 107 -30.23 -12.55 0.33
N ALA A 108 -30.52 -12.98 -0.90
CA ALA A 108 -30.27 -14.35 -1.33
C ALA A 108 -28.76 -14.68 -1.43
N ALA A 109 -27.93 -13.75 -1.89
CA ALA A 109 -26.47 -13.91 -1.89
C ALA A 109 -25.90 -14.01 -0.47
N GLY A 110 -26.42 -13.22 0.47
CA GLY A 110 -26.05 -13.31 1.89
C GLY A 110 -26.43 -14.65 2.53
N ALA A 111 -27.62 -15.17 2.22
CA ALA A 111 -28.09 -16.48 2.70
C ALA A 111 -27.29 -17.66 2.10
N ALA A 112 -26.93 -17.58 0.81
CA ALA A 112 -26.10 -18.60 0.16
C ALA A 112 -24.66 -18.60 0.73
N MET A 113 -24.10 -17.42 1.01
CA MET A 113 -22.76 -17.31 1.59
C MET A 113 -22.70 -17.82 3.04
N THR A 114 -23.77 -17.62 3.82
CA THR A 114 -23.87 -18.19 5.19
C THR A 114 -24.05 -19.71 5.17
N LEU A 115 -24.83 -20.27 4.25
CA LEU A 115 -24.95 -21.72 4.06
C LEU A 115 -23.64 -22.37 3.60
N LEU A 116 -22.87 -21.70 2.73
CA LEU A 116 -21.57 -22.20 2.27
C LEU A 116 -20.52 -22.22 3.40
N VAL A 117 -20.51 -21.19 4.25
CA VAL A 117 -19.64 -21.14 5.43
C VAL A 117 -20.00 -22.24 6.45
N PHE A 118 -21.30 -22.52 6.63
CA PHE A 118 -21.77 -23.59 7.52
C PHE A 118 -21.45 -25.00 6.97
N ALA A 119 -21.43 -25.17 5.65
CA ALA A 119 -21.01 -26.43 5.03
C ALA A 119 -19.49 -26.66 5.18
N LEU A 120 -18.67 -25.61 5.10
CA LEU A 120 -17.21 -25.68 5.28
C LEU A 120 -16.79 -25.99 6.73
N THR A 121 -17.54 -25.56 7.73
CA THR A 121 -17.24 -25.90 9.14
C THR A 121 -17.54 -27.36 9.48
N SER A 122 -18.47 -28.02 8.78
CA SER A 122 -18.79 -29.44 9.01
C SER A 122 -17.73 -30.43 8.51
N VAL A 123 -16.83 -30.00 7.62
CA VAL A 123 -15.71 -30.83 7.10
C VAL A 123 -14.49 -30.78 8.02
N GLY A 124 -14.32 -29.71 8.81
CA GLY A 124 -13.22 -29.57 9.77
C GLY A 124 -13.31 -30.55 10.96
N ALA A 125 -14.51 -31.00 11.33
CA ALA A 125 -14.73 -31.85 12.50
C ALA A 125 -14.22 -33.30 12.34
N ARG A 126 -13.82 -33.75 11.14
CA ARG A 126 -13.24 -35.09 10.92
C ARG A 126 -11.71 -35.12 10.90
N ALA A 127 -11.04 -33.97 10.91
CA ALA A 127 -9.58 -33.91 10.92
C ALA A 127 -8.98 -33.98 12.34
N GLU A 128 -9.79 -33.75 13.38
CA GLU A 128 -9.32 -33.68 14.77
C GLU A 128 -9.11 -35.05 15.42
N GLU A 129 -9.66 -36.13 14.85
CA GLU A 129 -9.51 -37.49 15.38
C GLU A 129 -8.17 -38.17 15.03
N LEU A 130 -7.40 -37.65 14.05
CA LEU A 130 -6.08 -38.18 13.70
C LEU A 130 -4.91 -37.42 14.36
N SER A 131 -5.19 -36.30 15.04
CA SER A 131 -4.17 -35.40 15.62
C SER A 131 -3.96 -35.58 17.13
N THR A 132 -4.63 -36.54 17.78
CA THR A 132 -4.40 -36.90 19.19
C THR A 132 -3.28 -37.95 19.36
N ALA A 133 -2.73 -38.49 18.28
CA ALA A 133 -1.46 -39.19 18.32
C ALA A 133 -0.32 -38.17 18.35
N ARG A 134 0.03 -37.72 19.56
CA ARG A 134 1.29 -37.04 19.86
C ARG A 134 2.42 -37.82 19.18
N PRO A 135 3.23 -37.25 18.25
CA PRO A 135 4.45 -37.92 17.86
C PRO A 135 5.26 -38.10 19.14
N ALA A 136 5.57 -39.34 19.50
CA ALA A 136 6.50 -39.62 20.57
C ALA A 136 7.80 -38.89 20.21
N THR A 137 8.07 -37.79 20.91
CA THR A 137 9.40 -37.18 20.92
C THR A 137 10.38 -38.30 21.23
N PRO A 138 11.40 -38.57 20.39
CA PRO A 138 12.47 -39.44 20.82
C PRO A 138 13.02 -38.83 22.10
N ALA A 139 12.97 -39.59 23.20
CA ALA A 139 13.74 -39.26 24.39
C ALA A 139 15.22 -39.29 23.98
N GLY A 140 15.74 -38.15 23.55
CA GLY A 140 17.05 -38.05 22.91
C GLY A 140 17.35 -36.72 22.21
N ALA A 141 16.53 -35.67 22.41
CA ALA A 141 16.81 -34.31 21.93
C ALA A 141 17.40 -33.40 23.02
N GLY A 142 17.98 -33.98 24.07
CA GLY A 142 19.02 -33.37 24.86
C GLY A 142 20.27 -34.22 24.65
N GLY A 143 21.35 -33.63 24.13
CA GLY A 143 22.59 -34.36 23.92
C GLY A 143 22.99 -35.11 25.20
N THR A 144 23.44 -36.35 25.06
CA THR A 144 24.00 -37.12 26.17
C THR A 144 25.10 -36.30 26.88
N PRO A 145 25.38 -36.54 28.18
CA PRO A 145 26.46 -35.83 28.88
C PRO A 145 27.79 -35.83 28.10
N ASP A 146 28.08 -36.92 27.39
CA ASP A 146 29.25 -37.06 26.50
C ASP A 146 29.22 -36.14 25.25
N TYR A 147 28.04 -35.78 24.75
CA TYR A 147 27.88 -34.85 23.64
C TYR A 147 28.25 -33.42 24.07
N CYS A 148 27.80 -33.01 25.26
CA CYS A 148 28.06 -31.68 25.81
C CYS A 148 29.44 -31.53 26.48
N ALA A 149 30.17 -32.62 26.70
CA ALA A 149 31.55 -32.62 27.20
C ALA A 149 32.60 -32.24 26.14
N ARG A 150 32.18 -32.01 24.88
CA ARG A 150 33.04 -31.58 23.78
C ARG A 150 33.14 -30.06 23.74
N ASP A 151 34.28 -29.54 23.29
CA ASP A 151 34.45 -28.09 23.07
C ASP A 151 33.76 -27.67 21.77
N LEU A 152 32.43 -27.51 21.84
CA LEU A 152 31.57 -27.29 20.67
C LEU A 152 31.41 -25.80 20.32
N GLY A 153 31.90 -24.88 21.15
CA GLY A 153 31.69 -23.43 20.95
C GLY A 153 30.27 -22.96 21.27
N THR A 154 30.00 -21.67 21.03
CA THR A 154 28.88 -20.92 21.67
C THR A 154 27.49 -21.13 21.04
N TRP A 155 27.39 -21.86 19.92
CA TRP A 155 26.15 -21.98 19.13
C TRP A 155 25.44 -23.32 19.28
N PHE A 156 25.90 -24.17 20.20
CA PHE A 156 25.34 -25.49 20.42
C PHE A 156 24.42 -25.51 21.64
N TYR A 157 23.25 -26.12 21.48
CA TYR A 157 22.24 -26.21 22.53
C TYR A 157 22.55 -27.39 23.46
N CYS A 158 23.22 -27.11 24.57
CA CYS A 158 23.25 -27.98 25.74
C CYS A 158 22.25 -27.46 26.78
N ALA A 159 21.69 -28.35 27.60
CA ALA A 159 20.92 -27.92 28.76
C ALA A 159 21.86 -27.05 29.63
N ARG A 160 21.50 -25.78 29.80
CA ARG A 160 22.28 -24.85 30.64
C ARG A 160 22.28 -25.45 32.05
N PRO A 161 23.45 -25.77 32.64
CA PRO A 161 23.49 -26.17 34.04
C PRO A 161 22.83 -25.06 34.86
N GLU A 162 21.99 -25.45 35.81
CA GLU A 162 21.19 -24.54 36.62
C GLU A 162 22.15 -23.67 37.45
N GLU A 163 22.46 -22.49 36.90
CA GLU A 163 23.36 -21.51 37.51
C GLU A 163 22.63 -20.94 38.71
N ALA A 164 23.22 -21.11 39.91
CA ALA A 164 22.64 -20.62 41.15
C ALA A 164 22.19 -19.16 40.98
N GLU A 165 20.94 -18.88 41.36
CA GLU A 165 20.35 -17.56 41.21
C GLU A 165 21.32 -16.48 41.72
N PRO A 166 21.77 -15.54 40.87
CA PRO A 166 22.60 -14.45 41.34
C PRO A 166 21.78 -13.69 42.37
N GLN A 167 22.32 -13.57 43.59
CA GLN A 167 21.75 -12.77 44.66
C GLN A 167 21.32 -11.43 44.07
N ALA A 168 20.06 -11.07 44.29
CA ALA A 168 19.46 -9.84 43.82
C ALA A 168 20.35 -8.65 44.18
N VAL A 169 21.11 -8.15 43.21
CA VAL A 169 21.82 -6.89 43.34
C VAL A 169 20.73 -5.82 43.38
N SER A 170 20.49 -5.28 44.58
CA SER A 170 19.64 -4.11 44.80
C SER A 170 19.96 -3.06 43.73
N PRO A 171 18.95 -2.42 43.10
CA PRO A 171 19.19 -1.46 42.03
C PRO A 171 20.05 -0.33 42.59
N ALA A 172 21.34 -0.34 42.21
CA ALA A 172 22.25 0.73 42.52
C ALA A 172 21.67 2.01 41.90
N LYS A 173 21.33 2.96 42.76
CA LYS A 173 21.04 4.34 42.39
C LYS A 173 22.18 4.81 41.47
N PRO A 174 21.95 5.32 40.25
CA PRO A 174 23.03 5.75 39.39
C PRO A 174 23.74 6.91 40.09
N ALA A 175 24.93 6.63 40.62
CA ALA A 175 25.90 7.65 40.97
C ALA A 175 26.26 8.34 39.66
N GLY A 176 26.08 9.66 39.59
CA GLY A 176 26.47 10.43 38.41
C GLY A 176 27.96 10.24 38.16
N GLU A 177 28.30 9.41 37.19
CA GLU A 177 29.65 9.32 36.69
C GLU A 177 29.99 10.63 35.98
N ASP A 178 31.20 11.15 36.24
CA ASP A 178 31.70 12.36 35.60
C ASP A 178 31.65 12.21 34.06
N PRO A 179 30.87 13.04 33.34
CA PRO A 179 30.79 12.98 31.88
C PRO A 179 32.15 13.01 31.19
N ALA A 180 33.13 13.73 31.77
CA ALA A 180 34.48 13.81 31.21
C ALA A 180 35.21 12.46 31.25
N LYS A 181 35.03 11.70 32.34
CA LYS A 181 35.59 10.36 32.48
C LYS A 181 34.93 9.38 31.51
N ALA A 182 33.60 9.41 31.38
CA ALA A 182 32.86 8.53 30.47
C ALA A 182 33.27 8.76 28.99
N ILE A 183 33.49 10.01 28.60
CA ILE A 183 34.01 10.35 27.27
C ILE A 183 35.43 9.79 27.07
N ALA A 184 36.33 9.99 28.05
CA ALA A 184 37.69 9.48 27.97
C ALA A 184 37.75 7.94 27.86
N ASP A 185 36.91 7.23 28.62
CA ASP A 185 36.81 5.77 28.56
C ASP A 185 36.26 5.30 27.19
N PHE A 186 35.28 6.00 26.63
CA PHE A 186 34.76 5.73 25.28
C PHE A 186 35.83 5.93 24.20
N ASP A 187 36.56 7.05 24.24
CA ASP A 187 37.61 7.35 23.25
C ASP A 187 38.74 6.32 23.29
N LYS A 188 39.12 5.88 24.51
CA LYS A 188 40.09 4.80 24.68
C LYS A 188 39.58 3.50 24.07
N PHE A 189 38.35 3.10 24.38
CA PHE A 189 37.74 1.88 23.83
C PHE A 189 37.67 1.93 22.30
N LYS A 190 37.26 3.07 21.72
CA LYS A 190 37.24 3.29 20.27
C LYS A 190 38.62 3.10 19.65
N ALA A 191 39.66 3.73 20.22
CA ALA A 191 41.01 3.61 19.72
C ALA A 191 41.54 2.16 19.79
N ASP A 192 41.21 1.42 20.84
CA ASP A 192 41.63 0.03 21.01
C ASP A 192 40.88 -0.92 20.06
N LEU A 193 39.59 -0.69 19.82
CA LEU A 193 38.81 -1.40 18.82
C LEU A 193 39.37 -1.18 17.41
N GLU A 194 39.69 0.06 17.05
CA GLU A 194 40.29 0.40 15.75
C GLU A 194 41.66 -0.28 15.56
N LYS A 195 42.50 -0.33 16.61
CA LYS A 195 43.78 -1.06 16.57
C LYS A 195 43.55 -2.55 16.37
N ALA A 196 42.64 -3.16 17.14
CA ALA A 196 42.32 -4.58 17.03
C ALA A 196 41.80 -4.94 15.63
N GLN A 197 40.95 -4.08 15.04
CA GLN A 197 40.46 -4.24 13.68
C GLN A 197 41.60 -4.20 12.66
N LYS A 198 42.49 -3.20 12.74
CA LYS A 198 43.63 -3.07 11.80
C LYS A 198 44.53 -4.29 11.83
N VAL A 199 44.85 -4.79 13.03
CA VAL A 199 45.67 -6.00 13.21
C VAL A 199 44.95 -7.23 12.68
N ALA A 200 43.67 -7.44 13.00
CA ALA A 200 42.91 -8.59 12.54
C ALA A 200 42.73 -8.64 11.01
N VAL A 201 42.63 -7.48 10.35
CA VAL A 201 42.51 -7.40 8.88
C VAL A 201 43.86 -7.63 8.19
N TRP A 202 44.95 -7.11 8.76
CA TRP A 202 46.28 -7.20 8.14
C TRP A 202 46.99 -8.54 8.42
N ASP A 203 46.81 -9.10 9.63
CA ASP A 203 47.38 -10.38 10.06
C ASP A 203 46.30 -11.24 10.75
N PRO A 204 45.52 -12.01 9.95
CA PRO A 204 44.33 -12.71 10.42
C PRO A 204 44.66 -14.03 11.15
N THR A 205 45.34 -13.96 12.30
CA THR A 205 45.47 -15.11 13.21
C THR A 205 44.18 -15.35 14.01
N PRO A 206 43.90 -16.58 14.47
CA PRO A 206 42.73 -16.88 15.30
C PRO A 206 42.59 -15.95 16.51
N GLU A 207 43.71 -15.63 17.17
CA GLU A 207 43.76 -14.78 18.36
C GLU A 207 43.45 -13.31 18.02
N ASN A 208 43.96 -12.81 16.89
CA ASN A 208 43.73 -11.44 16.44
C ASN A 208 42.26 -11.23 16.05
N VAL A 209 41.68 -12.19 15.32
CA VAL A 209 40.27 -12.18 14.94
C VAL A 209 39.37 -12.31 16.18
N GLU A 210 39.69 -13.20 17.11
CA GLU A 210 38.94 -13.35 18.36
C GLU A 210 38.96 -12.06 19.20
N ARG A 211 40.14 -11.43 19.34
CA ARG A 211 40.29 -10.17 20.07
C ARG A 211 39.41 -9.07 19.48
N PHE A 212 39.46 -8.90 18.17
CA PHE A 212 38.60 -7.93 17.48
C PHE A 212 37.12 -8.26 17.69
N TYR A 213 36.72 -9.53 17.52
CA TYR A 213 35.33 -9.96 17.67
C TYR A 213 34.78 -9.72 19.09
N ARG A 214 35.57 -10.00 20.13
CA ARG A 214 35.19 -9.72 21.53
C ARG A 214 34.96 -8.23 21.77
N MET A 215 35.82 -7.36 21.23
CA MET A 215 35.65 -5.90 21.33
C MET A 215 34.45 -5.41 20.52
N GLN A 216 34.24 -5.94 19.31
CA GLN A 216 33.05 -5.62 18.51
C GLN A 216 31.76 -6.02 19.25
N ARG A 217 31.74 -7.19 19.89
CA ARG A 217 30.60 -7.63 20.71
C ARG A 217 30.37 -6.73 21.90
N ALA A 218 31.42 -6.25 22.57
CA ALA A 218 31.28 -5.28 23.65
C ALA A 218 30.65 -3.96 23.15
N ALA A 219 31.05 -3.46 21.98
CA ALA A 219 30.43 -2.29 21.36
C ALA A 219 28.94 -2.51 21.06
N LEU A 220 28.60 -3.65 20.46
CA LEU A 220 27.20 -4.03 20.17
C LEU A 220 26.35 -4.14 21.45
N ASN A 221 26.92 -4.69 22.53
CA ASN A 221 26.24 -4.76 23.82
C ASN A 221 25.95 -3.36 24.39
N GLN A 222 26.89 -2.42 24.28
CA GLN A 222 26.68 -1.03 24.71
C GLN A 222 25.61 -0.32 23.87
N SER A 223 25.59 -0.51 22.54
CA SER A 223 24.53 0.02 21.67
C SER A 223 23.15 -0.57 22.01
N SER A 224 23.11 -1.85 22.38
CA SER A 224 21.87 -2.52 22.81
C SER A 224 21.35 -1.92 24.11
N LEU A 225 22.23 -1.74 25.10
CA LEU A 225 21.88 -1.09 26.38
C LEU A 225 21.37 0.34 26.16
N PHE A 226 22.04 1.12 25.31
CA PHE A 226 21.59 2.46 24.94
C PHE A 226 20.21 2.45 24.29
N SER A 227 19.97 1.52 23.36
CA SER A 227 18.67 1.40 22.67
C SER A 227 17.54 1.08 23.64
N ASP A 228 17.78 0.23 24.64
CA ASP A 228 16.80 -0.08 25.68
C ASP A 228 16.53 1.12 26.60
N GLN A 229 17.57 1.86 27.00
CA GLN A 229 17.42 3.09 27.77
C GLN A 229 16.67 4.17 26.98
N TYR A 230 16.97 4.31 25.69
CA TYR A 230 16.29 5.24 24.80
C TYR A 230 14.79 4.92 24.69
N ARG A 231 14.43 3.66 24.46
CA ARG A 231 13.03 3.23 24.41
C ARG A 231 12.30 3.52 25.73
N ARG A 232 12.93 3.21 26.86
CA ARG A 232 12.36 3.48 28.20
C ARG A 232 12.20 4.97 28.45
N LEU A 233 13.14 5.81 27.98
CA LEU A 233 13.02 7.27 28.05
C LEU A 233 11.78 7.74 27.29
N ILE A 234 11.59 7.31 26.05
CA ILE A 234 10.41 7.68 25.25
C ILE A 234 9.11 7.22 25.93
N TRP A 235 9.08 6.02 26.50
CA TRP A 235 7.90 5.53 27.23
C TRP A 235 7.61 6.30 28.52
N ALA A 236 8.66 6.78 29.20
CA ALA A 236 8.51 7.62 30.39
C ALA A 236 8.21 9.10 30.05
N ARG A 237 8.55 9.54 28.83
CA ARG A 237 8.46 10.93 28.36
C ARG A 237 7.72 10.99 27.02
N PRO A 238 6.37 10.94 27.05
CA PRO A 238 5.57 10.96 25.82
C PRO A 238 5.74 12.26 25.01
N ASP A 239 6.23 13.34 25.61
CA ASP A 239 6.60 14.58 24.93
C ASP A 239 7.75 14.41 23.91
N LEU A 240 8.57 13.38 24.08
CA LEU A 240 9.67 13.05 23.18
C LEU A 240 9.27 12.02 22.11
N ASP A 241 8.06 11.46 22.16
CA ASP A 241 7.63 10.40 21.26
C ASP A 241 7.32 10.95 19.86
N TYR A 242 8.22 10.67 18.92
CA TYR A 242 8.07 11.07 17.52
C TYR A 242 6.90 10.39 16.81
N THR A 243 6.37 9.27 17.35
CA THR A 243 5.22 8.58 16.77
C THR A 243 3.93 9.42 16.81
N LEU A 244 3.86 10.41 17.71
CA LEU A 244 2.80 11.43 17.75
C LEU A 244 2.81 12.31 16.50
N LYS A 245 3.97 12.52 15.88
CA LYS A 245 4.12 13.29 14.63
C LYS A 245 4.04 12.38 13.41
N ARG A 246 4.69 11.21 13.47
CA ARG A 246 4.74 10.24 12.37
C ARG A 246 4.38 8.83 12.85
N PRO A 247 3.16 8.36 12.56
CA PRO A 247 2.72 7.06 13.03
C PRO A 247 3.55 5.93 12.42
N VAL A 248 3.84 4.92 13.25
CA VAL A 248 4.61 3.74 12.83
C VAL A 248 3.73 2.53 12.50
N SER A 249 2.49 2.49 13.01
CA SER A 249 1.53 1.43 12.71
C SER A 249 1.00 1.58 11.27
N GLU A 250 0.72 0.45 10.61
CA GLU A 250 0.21 0.47 9.23
C GLU A 250 -1.10 1.25 9.09
N LEU A 251 -2.01 1.08 10.04
CA LEU A 251 -3.26 1.85 10.05
C LEU A 251 -3.01 3.34 10.24
N GLY A 252 -2.13 3.72 11.19
CA GLY A 252 -1.80 5.11 11.44
C GLY A 252 -1.11 5.76 10.24
N LYS A 253 -0.17 5.06 9.58
CA LYS A 253 0.47 5.53 8.35
C LYS A 253 -0.53 5.80 7.23
N ARG A 254 -1.50 4.88 7.02
CA ARG A 254 -2.54 5.07 6.00
C ARG A 254 -3.40 6.29 6.31
N GLN A 255 -3.93 6.39 7.53
CA GLN A 255 -4.73 7.53 7.95
C GLN A 255 -3.94 8.85 7.84
N TRP A 256 -2.66 8.86 8.19
CA TRP A 256 -1.78 10.03 8.05
C TRP A 256 -1.53 10.41 6.58
N SER A 257 -1.31 9.43 5.70
CA SER A 257 -1.17 9.65 4.26
C SER A 257 -2.46 10.17 3.62
N ASP A 258 -3.62 9.64 4.02
CA ASP A 258 -4.92 10.08 3.55
C ASP A 258 -5.20 11.51 3.99
N GLN A 259 -4.92 11.84 5.26
CA GLN A 259 -5.02 13.17 5.82
C GLN A 259 -4.16 14.19 5.04
N ARG A 260 -2.87 13.87 4.80
CA ARG A 260 -1.99 14.75 4.01
C ARG A 260 -2.45 14.89 2.55
N SER A 261 -3.04 13.84 1.97
CA SER A 261 -3.59 13.91 0.62
C SER A 261 -4.79 14.85 0.56
N SER A 262 -5.69 14.77 1.56
CA SER A 262 -6.81 15.70 1.73
C SER A 262 -6.34 17.14 1.94
N ASP A 263 -5.33 17.36 2.78
CA ASP A 263 -4.78 18.70 3.05
C ASP A 263 -4.19 19.33 1.78
N ARG A 264 -3.42 18.56 1.00
CA ARG A 264 -2.89 19.02 -0.29
C ARG A 264 -4.01 19.32 -1.29
N GLU A 265 -5.05 18.49 -1.33
CA GLU A 265 -6.18 18.68 -2.22
C GLU A 265 -6.96 19.96 -1.89
N MET A 266 -7.29 20.19 -0.61
CA MET A 266 -7.90 21.43 -0.15
C MET A 266 -7.03 22.65 -0.44
N PHE A 267 -5.72 22.51 -0.20
CA PHE A 267 -4.75 23.57 -0.50
C PHE A 267 -4.76 23.94 -1.98
N LEU A 268 -4.57 22.96 -2.85
CA LEU A 268 -4.49 23.16 -4.31
C LEU A 268 -5.78 23.70 -4.88
N GLN A 269 -6.93 23.19 -4.47
CA GLN A 269 -8.22 23.71 -4.92
C GLN A 269 -8.37 25.20 -4.55
N LYS A 270 -7.91 25.60 -3.36
CA LYS A 270 -7.98 27.00 -2.91
C LYS A 270 -7.03 27.92 -3.68
N VAL A 271 -5.82 27.47 -4.01
CA VAL A 271 -4.82 28.28 -4.73
C VAL A 271 -4.91 28.18 -6.25
N SER A 272 -5.67 27.21 -6.78
CA SER A 272 -5.81 26.94 -8.21
C SER A 272 -6.07 28.16 -9.10
N PRO A 273 -6.81 29.22 -8.68
CA PRO A 273 -7.02 30.40 -9.54
C PRO A 273 -5.74 31.24 -9.73
N ASP A 274 -4.80 31.16 -8.78
CA ASP A 274 -3.57 31.95 -8.76
C ASP A 274 -2.36 31.16 -9.30
N ILE A 275 -2.52 29.87 -9.62
CA ILE A 275 -1.43 29.01 -10.09
C ILE A 275 -1.77 28.29 -11.39
N GLY A 276 -0.74 27.96 -12.16
CA GLY A 276 -0.85 27.15 -13.36
C GLY A 276 0.42 26.34 -13.60
N LEU A 277 0.33 25.31 -14.43
CA LEU A 277 1.48 24.49 -14.79
C LEU A 277 1.80 24.64 -16.28
N PHE A 278 3.07 24.84 -16.59
CA PHE A 278 3.60 24.64 -17.93
C PHE A 278 4.18 23.23 -18.03
N TYR A 279 3.59 22.41 -18.88
CA TYR A 279 4.05 21.07 -19.17
C TYR A 279 4.91 21.06 -20.43
N VAL A 280 6.22 20.89 -20.28
CA VAL A 280 7.17 20.84 -21.40
C VAL A 280 7.28 19.40 -21.92
N TYR A 281 7.06 19.21 -23.21
CA TYR A 281 7.03 17.90 -23.84
C TYR A 281 7.61 17.90 -25.26
N ARG A 282 7.68 16.70 -25.83
CA ARG A 282 8.05 16.44 -27.22
C ARG A 282 7.17 15.31 -27.77
N GLY A 283 6.79 15.35 -29.04
CA GLY A 283 5.94 14.32 -29.66
C GLY A 283 6.60 12.94 -29.71
N THR A 284 7.91 12.89 -29.96
CA THR A 284 8.70 11.65 -30.05
C THR A 284 9.12 11.07 -28.69
N CYS A 285 8.83 11.76 -27.59
CA CYS A 285 9.25 11.38 -26.24
C CYS A 285 8.35 10.26 -25.67
N GLY A 286 8.92 9.06 -25.50
CA GLY A 286 8.23 7.90 -24.92
C GLY A 286 7.61 8.17 -23.54
N PRO A 287 8.37 8.70 -22.56
CA PRO A 287 7.83 9.05 -21.25
C PRO A 287 6.72 10.13 -21.30
N CYS A 288 6.79 11.06 -22.26
CA CYS A 288 5.78 12.10 -22.43
C CYS A 288 4.41 11.52 -22.82
N ARG A 289 4.37 10.42 -23.58
CA ARG A 289 3.12 9.71 -23.88
C ARG A 289 2.43 9.16 -22.63
N VAL A 290 3.21 8.70 -21.65
CA VAL A 290 2.70 8.19 -20.37
C VAL A 290 2.26 9.34 -19.46
N PHE A 291 3.02 10.44 -19.46
CA PHE A 291 2.79 11.54 -18.53
C PHE A 291 1.65 12.49 -18.96
N SER A 292 1.40 12.64 -20.26
CA SER A 292 0.34 13.50 -20.79
C SER A 292 -1.06 13.23 -20.21
N PRO A 293 -1.57 11.97 -20.15
CA PRO A 293 -2.85 11.69 -19.50
C PRO A 293 -2.83 11.95 -17.98
N ILE A 294 -1.68 11.75 -17.32
CA ILE A 294 -1.53 12.04 -15.88
C ILE A 294 -1.68 13.55 -15.63
N MET A 295 -1.01 14.38 -16.45
CA MET A 295 -1.13 15.84 -16.38
C MET A 295 -2.54 16.33 -16.64
N LYS A 296 -3.26 15.71 -17.59
CA LYS A 296 -4.67 16.02 -17.82
C LYS A 296 -5.51 15.69 -16.59
N SER A 297 -5.37 14.50 -16.04
CA SER A 297 -6.16 14.10 -14.88
C SER A 297 -5.78 14.89 -13.61
N PHE A 298 -4.53 15.35 -13.49
CA PHE A 298 -4.10 16.28 -12.45
C PHE A 298 -4.82 17.64 -12.59
N ALA A 299 -4.85 18.19 -13.81
CA ALA A 299 -5.56 19.43 -14.12
C ALA A 299 -7.04 19.32 -13.74
N ASP A 300 -7.68 18.22 -14.13
CA ASP A 300 -9.11 17.96 -13.87
C ASP A 300 -9.38 17.78 -12.37
N ARG A 301 -8.52 17.05 -11.63
CA ARG A 301 -8.69 16.77 -10.19
C ARG A 301 -8.54 18.01 -9.31
N TYR A 302 -7.51 18.82 -9.56
CA TYR A 302 -7.17 19.97 -8.70
C TYR A 302 -7.65 21.32 -9.26
N ALA A 303 -8.37 21.32 -10.38
CA ALA A 303 -8.81 22.52 -11.10
C ALA A 303 -7.65 23.48 -11.48
N VAL A 304 -6.44 22.95 -11.63
CA VAL A 304 -5.24 23.74 -11.99
C VAL A 304 -5.14 23.82 -13.51
N THR A 305 -4.89 25.02 -14.03
CA THR A 305 -4.70 25.22 -15.47
C THR A 305 -3.36 24.65 -15.92
N VAL A 306 -3.37 23.71 -16.87
CA VAL A 306 -2.16 23.18 -17.50
C VAL A 306 -2.06 23.69 -18.94
N LYS A 307 -0.90 24.24 -19.31
CA LYS A 307 -0.56 24.61 -20.69
C LYS A 307 0.65 23.81 -21.16
N GLY A 308 0.56 23.27 -22.37
CA GLY A 308 1.65 22.50 -22.96
C GLY A 308 2.67 23.40 -23.67
N ILE A 309 3.96 23.10 -23.54
CA ILE A 309 5.04 23.70 -24.34
C ILE A 309 5.70 22.58 -25.13
N SER A 310 5.57 22.61 -26.45
CA SER A 310 6.10 21.58 -27.34
C SER A 310 7.47 21.97 -27.87
N THR A 311 8.51 21.21 -27.53
CA THR A 311 9.90 21.48 -27.96
C THR A 311 10.15 21.17 -29.44
N ASP A 312 9.32 20.32 -30.06
CA ASP A 312 9.38 19.93 -31.47
C ASP A 312 8.17 20.41 -32.28
N GLY A 313 7.27 21.19 -31.66
CA GLY A 313 6.03 21.64 -32.29
C GLY A 313 4.97 20.55 -32.49
N ALA A 314 5.19 19.32 -32.00
CA ALA A 314 4.19 18.27 -32.02
C ALA A 314 2.98 18.64 -31.15
N ALA A 315 1.77 18.23 -31.57
CA ALA A 315 0.55 18.40 -30.78
C ALA A 315 0.43 17.34 -29.67
N ASN A 316 -0.38 17.63 -28.65
CA ASN A 316 -0.69 16.71 -27.56
C ASN A 316 -2.21 16.55 -27.42
N ALA A 317 -2.71 15.33 -27.62
CA ALA A 317 -4.14 15.04 -27.57
C ALA A 317 -4.76 15.25 -26.17
N TYR A 318 -3.98 15.11 -25.10
CA TYR A 318 -4.46 15.27 -23.73
C TYR A 318 -4.39 16.72 -23.25
N ILE A 319 -3.52 17.54 -23.85
CA ILE A 319 -3.29 18.95 -23.47
C ILE A 319 -3.51 19.83 -24.71
N PRO A 320 -4.77 20.17 -25.05
CA PRO A 320 -5.08 20.95 -26.24
C PRO A 320 -4.60 22.41 -26.14
N SER A 321 -4.44 22.93 -24.93
CA SER A 321 -3.87 24.25 -24.60
C SER A 321 -2.33 24.26 -24.73
N SER A 322 -1.79 23.80 -25.87
CA SER A 322 -0.35 23.74 -26.10
C SER A 322 0.14 24.65 -27.21
N PHE A 323 1.39 25.10 -27.09
CA PHE A 323 2.05 25.96 -28.07
C PHE A 323 3.51 25.53 -28.26
N PRO A 324 4.09 25.74 -29.46
CA PRO A 324 5.50 25.41 -29.71
C PRO A 324 6.45 26.31 -28.92
N ASP A 325 7.62 25.77 -28.57
CA ASP A 325 8.73 26.58 -28.08
C ASP A 325 9.33 27.42 -29.21
N ARG A 326 9.34 28.73 -29.02
CA ARG A 326 9.92 29.77 -29.89
C ARG A 326 11.10 30.47 -29.21
N GLY A 327 11.67 29.87 -28.16
CA GLY A 327 12.75 30.43 -27.35
C GLY A 327 12.29 31.01 -26.01
N GLN A 328 11.02 30.86 -25.63
CA GLN A 328 10.53 31.32 -24.33
C GLN A 328 11.17 30.55 -23.17
N LEU A 329 11.46 29.26 -23.34
CA LEU A 329 12.10 28.47 -22.29
C LEU A 329 13.49 29.01 -21.99
N HIS A 330 14.28 29.30 -23.02
CA HIS A 330 15.58 29.97 -22.90
C HIS A 330 15.44 31.35 -22.24
N ALA A 331 14.48 32.18 -22.68
CA ALA A 331 14.23 33.49 -22.08
C ALA A 331 13.83 33.43 -20.60
N TRP A 332 13.24 32.32 -20.15
CA TRP A 332 12.90 32.07 -18.74
C TRP A 332 14.06 31.42 -17.95
N GLY A 333 15.24 31.26 -18.56
CA GLY A 333 16.42 30.65 -17.93
C GLY A 333 16.42 29.12 -17.94
N PHE A 334 15.65 28.50 -18.85
CA PHE A 334 15.52 27.06 -18.98
C PHE A 334 16.18 26.57 -20.28
N ASP A 335 17.52 26.56 -20.26
CA ASP A 335 18.36 26.36 -21.46
C ASP A 335 18.45 24.91 -21.96
N ASN A 336 18.26 23.95 -21.05
CA ASN A 336 18.28 22.52 -21.39
C ASN A 336 16.96 21.84 -20.95
N PRO A 337 15.87 22.06 -21.70
CA PRO A 337 14.57 21.52 -21.34
C PRO A 337 14.52 20.00 -21.47
N THR A 338 14.72 19.32 -20.34
CA THR A 338 14.49 17.88 -20.26
C THR A 338 13.00 17.61 -20.42
N THR A 339 12.63 16.67 -21.29
CA THR A 339 11.23 16.29 -21.54
C THR A 339 10.96 14.89 -21.02
N PRO A 340 9.86 14.65 -20.27
CA PRO A 340 8.89 15.64 -19.78
C PRO A 340 9.42 16.48 -18.63
N SER A 341 9.02 17.76 -18.55
CA SER A 341 9.23 18.59 -17.35
C SER A 341 8.02 19.48 -17.06
N VAL A 342 7.92 19.92 -15.81
CA VAL A 342 6.81 20.74 -15.30
C VAL A 342 7.38 21.98 -14.63
N LEU A 343 6.86 23.14 -15.02
CA LEU A 343 7.13 24.42 -14.40
C LEU A 343 5.85 24.92 -13.72
N LEU A 344 5.97 25.39 -12.49
CA LEU A 344 4.90 26.01 -11.73
C LEU A 344 4.91 27.51 -12.00
N TYR A 345 3.80 28.02 -12.52
CA TYR A 345 3.51 29.45 -12.61
C TYR A 345 2.63 29.87 -11.43
N GLN A 346 2.96 30.99 -10.83
CA GLN A 346 2.17 31.67 -9.80
C GLN A 346 1.93 33.12 -10.23
N SER A 347 0.67 33.57 -10.18
CA SER A 347 0.31 34.96 -10.45
C SER A 347 0.94 35.90 -9.42
N SER A 348 1.18 37.15 -9.83
CA SER A 348 1.71 38.16 -8.90
C SER A 348 0.81 38.31 -7.68
N SER A 349 1.43 38.32 -6.50
CA SER A 349 0.75 38.66 -5.25
C SER A 349 0.79 40.16 -4.97
N LEU A 350 1.35 40.98 -5.86
CA LEU A 350 1.37 42.43 -5.71
C LEU A 350 0.08 43.04 -6.26
N ASP A 351 -0.50 43.99 -5.52
CA ASP A 351 -1.53 44.87 -6.05
C ASP A 351 -0.93 45.79 -7.13
N PRO A 352 -1.42 45.76 -8.38
CA PRO A 352 -0.88 46.57 -9.47
C PRO A 352 -0.92 48.08 -9.22
N ARG A 353 -1.79 48.57 -8.33
CA ARG A 353 -1.95 50.00 -8.04
C ARG A 353 -1.12 50.47 -6.86
N THR A 354 -1.09 49.66 -5.79
CA THR A 354 -0.48 50.06 -4.50
C THR A 354 0.88 49.43 -4.26
N GLY A 355 1.23 48.35 -4.98
CA GLY A 355 2.42 47.55 -4.72
C GLY A 355 2.36 46.74 -3.43
N ALA A 356 1.21 46.73 -2.74
CA ALA A 356 1.03 45.97 -1.50
C ALA A 356 0.95 44.47 -1.77
N VAL A 357 1.46 43.66 -0.85
CA VAL A 357 1.43 42.19 -0.95
C VAL A 357 0.08 41.66 -0.48
N ARG A 358 -0.65 40.97 -1.37
CA ARG A 358 -1.87 40.23 -1.06
C ARG A 358 -1.52 38.93 -0.36
N GLU A 359 -1.80 38.85 0.95
CA GLU A 359 -1.64 37.61 1.69
C GLU A 359 -2.76 36.62 1.35
N THR A 360 -2.38 35.37 1.08
CA THR A 360 -3.32 34.26 0.90
C THR A 360 -3.09 33.24 2.02
N LYS A 361 -4.17 32.86 2.69
CA LYS A 361 -4.16 31.88 3.78
C LYS A 361 -5.15 30.77 3.45
N VAL A 362 -4.73 29.53 3.66
CA VAL A 362 -5.56 28.34 3.40
C VAL A 362 -5.76 27.58 4.69
N ARG A 363 -7.00 27.21 4.98
CA ARG A 363 -7.35 26.33 6.10
C ARG A 363 -7.32 24.89 5.60
N LEU A 364 -6.58 24.04 6.30
CA LEU A 364 -6.45 22.61 6.04
C LEU A 364 -7.56 21.81 6.75
N SER A 365 -7.59 20.49 6.58
CA SER A 365 -8.66 19.66 7.16
C SER A 365 -8.55 19.42 8.67
N ASP A 366 -7.42 19.80 9.29
CA ASP A 366 -7.21 19.82 10.74
C ASP A 366 -7.33 21.24 11.35
N ASP A 367 -8.01 22.14 10.65
CA ASP A 367 -8.19 23.56 11.01
C ASP A 367 -6.90 24.40 11.08
N ARG A 368 -5.72 23.82 10.82
CA ARG A 368 -4.49 24.60 10.69
C ARG A 368 -4.60 25.56 9.50
N VAL A 369 -4.04 26.75 9.68
CA VAL A 369 -4.00 27.78 8.64
C VAL A 369 -2.58 27.91 8.14
N VAL A 370 -2.38 27.64 6.86
CA VAL A 370 -1.08 27.76 6.18
C VAL A 370 -1.07 29.01 5.32
N LYS A 371 0.01 29.79 5.43
CA LYS A 371 0.25 30.98 4.60
C LYS A 371 0.88 30.56 3.29
N VAL A 372 0.35 31.06 2.18
CA VAL A 372 0.92 30.84 0.85
C VAL A 372 2.09 31.82 0.66
N GLN A 373 3.23 31.32 0.20
CA GLN A 373 4.38 32.14 -0.17
C GLN A 373 3.99 33.10 -1.31
N PRO A 374 4.13 34.42 -1.13
CA PRO A 374 3.71 35.39 -2.13
C PRO A 374 4.70 35.49 -3.28
N CYS A 375 4.18 35.65 -4.50
CA CYS A 375 5.01 36.02 -5.64
C CYS A 375 5.20 37.54 -5.68
N LEU A 376 6.44 37.99 -5.47
CA LEU A 376 6.80 39.42 -5.42
C LEU A 376 7.16 40.01 -6.80
N LYS A 377 6.99 39.25 -7.89
CA LYS A 377 7.25 39.73 -9.26
C LYS A 377 5.93 40.19 -9.92
N PRO A 378 5.86 41.37 -10.54
CA PRO A 378 4.63 41.88 -11.15
C PRO A 378 4.13 41.02 -12.33
N GLN A 379 5.04 40.39 -13.07
CA GLN A 379 4.75 39.47 -14.18
C GLN A 379 4.35 38.04 -13.74
N GLY A 380 4.38 37.77 -12.44
CA GLY A 380 4.26 36.41 -11.89
C GLY A 380 5.61 35.72 -11.74
N CYS A 381 5.57 34.57 -11.05
CA CYS A 381 6.74 33.78 -10.69
C CYS A 381 6.66 32.45 -11.43
N LEU A 382 7.80 32.03 -11.99
CA LEU A 382 7.95 30.74 -12.63
C LEU A 382 9.01 29.96 -11.86
N SER A 383 8.64 28.78 -11.39
CA SER A 383 9.49 27.91 -10.59
C SER A 383 9.58 26.54 -11.24
N TYR A 384 10.77 25.94 -11.26
CA TYR A 384 10.93 24.57 -11.71
C TYR A 384 10.34 23.61 -10.68
N LEU A 385 9.43 22.73 -11.12
CA LEU A 385 8.82 21.74 -10.24
C LEU A 385 9.57 20.40 -10.31
N ALA A 386 9.71 19.86 -11.53
CA ALA A 386 10.24 18.52 -11.75
C ALA A 386 10.48 18.18 -13.22
N ALA A 387 11.17 17.07 -13.45
CA ALA A 387 11.30 16.38 -14.73
C ALA A 387 11.06 14.87 -14.55
N GLY A 388 10.65 14.19 -15.62
CA GLY A 388 10.30 12.78 -15.61
C GLY A 388 8.80 12.51 -15.36
N VAL A 389 8.44 11.23 -15.38
CA VAL A 389 7.07 10.77 -15.08
C VAL A 389 6.90 10.68 -13.57
N MET A 390 5.81 11.23 -13.04
CA MET A 390 5.47 11.19 -11.61
C MET A 390 3.97 11.02 -11.40
N ALA A 391 3.59 10.59 -10.21
CA ALA A 391 2.20 10.47 -9.83
C ALA A 391 1.58 11.85 -9.58
N GLN A 392 0.25 11.93 -9.58
CA GLN A 392 -0.47 13.17 -9.30
C GLN A 392 -0.19 13.70 -7.90
N ASP A 393 -0.11 12.79 -6.92
CA ASP A 393 0.14 13.15 -5.53
C ASP A 393 1.56 13.74 -5.36
N ASP A 394 2.55 13.28 -6.15
CA ASP A 394 3.91 13.85 -6.14
C ASP A 394 3.92 15.29 -6.68
N ILE A 395 3.15 15.57 -7.75
CA ILE A 395 3.01 16.92 -8.30
C ILE A 395 2.37 17.83 -7.26
N ALA A 396 1.28 17.34 -6.64
CA ALA A 396 0.56 18.06 -5.60
C ALA A 396 1.46 18.37 -4.39
N GLU A 397 2.24 17.40 -3.95
CA GLU A 397 3.18 17.55 -2.84
C GLU A 397 4.26 18.58 -3.14
N ARG A 398 4.87 18.55 -4.34
CA ARG A 398 5.89 19.55 -4.70
C ARG A 398 5.34 20.96 -4.74
N ILE A 399 4.12 21.16 -5.27
CA ILE A 399 3.47 22.48 -5.28
C ILE A 399 3.19 22.92 -3.85
N TYR A 400 2.65 22.03 -3.02
CA TYR A 400 2.38 22.32 -1.61
C TYR A 400 3.67 22.72 -0.86
N VAL A 401 4.76 21.96 -1.01
CA VAL A 401 6.04 22.28 -0.37
C VAL A 401 6.56 23.65 -0.84
N LEU A 402 6.58 23.90 -2.15
CA LEU A 402 7.07 25.16 -2.69
C LEU A 402 6.25 26.38 -2.26
N LEU A 403 4.94 26.24 -2.08
CA LEU A 403 4.05 27.36 -1.82
C LEU A 403 3.64 27.51 -0.36
N ALA A 404 3.72 26.46 0.46
CA ALA A 404 3.07 26.42 1.76
C ALA A 404 4.03 26.08 2.90
N THR A 405 5.17 25.44 2.62
CA THR A 405 6.11 25.02 3.66
C THR A 405 7.25 26.02 3.80
N GLU A 406 7.58 26.37 5.03
CA GLU A 406 8.84 27.04 5.35
C GLU A 406 9.96 25.99 5.40
N LEU A 407 11.17 26.38 4.99
CA LEU A 407 12.31 25.47 5.01
C LEU A 407 12.56 24.97 6.43
N GLY A 408 12.49 23.65 6.61
CA GLY A 408 12.70 23.01 7.90
C GLY A 408 11.46 22.96 8.81
N GLU A 409 10.27 23.33 8.33
CA GLU A 409 9.01 23.25 9.10
C GLU A 409 8.06 22.11 8.63
N ASP A 410 8.35 21.45 7.49
CA ASP A 410 7.59 20.28 7.04
C ASP A 410 8.08 19.01 7.77
N TYR A 411 7.66 18.86 9.02
CA TYR A 411 7.88 17.63 9.81
C TYR A 411 6.66 16.73 9.85
#